data_AF-B3MZ27-F1
#
_entry.id   AF-B3MZ27-F1
#
_cell.length_a   1.000
_cell.length_b   1.000
_cell.length_c   1.000
_cell.angle_alpha   90.00
_cell.angle_beta   90.00
_cell.angle_gamma   90.00
#
_symmetry.space_group_name_H-M   'P 1'
#
loop_
_entity.id
_entity.type
_entity.pdbx_description
1 polymer ?
#
loop_
_entity_poly.entity_id
_entity_poly.type
_entity_poly.pdbx_seq_one_letter_code
_entity_poly.pdbx_strand_id
1 'polypeptide(L)'
;MESNPLAKINMMIFDYFAEWKNPEKGDSAPLRPRRCGEIIRYHIDGFAEGGDLSIATNAQYWESFCNRLGCKLRRNEDHLMEDPKQREDLIDLSRKGLMPIKDTIKLPRERYALRLERAPVVRYVVTSILKQGLSYGRPEKSKRSLVLSLNLGASLGQPDGPTELRRYRLKQLYEIVKRLVECSNWHMLTAGNAQPDTVLVNVESQRCSLEQRRAHVCLVSGPVLEPGNKTATDMDLDTYLNMRSTHMRLMALHRSGLRPAGSCSLDTLMRRLGEAAVIVDLFSVRHASAACVVRNGMGSSKGASYILYNSARVETLLRSFDSQVAAGVYDPLPPLEEIDLSILEDEMDWQLIFSCLLTFPEVLETTIDQLEQGHVGIHLLIRYLENLATVFSRYYRQKKVLVQKRDQLVPILYARITLVMAVRQVMNQALSLLGILPVDYV
;
A
#
# COMPACT_ATOMS: atom_id res chain seq x y z
N MET A 1 17.56 -9.35 2.74
CA MET A 1 16.52 -10.39 2.90
C MET A 1 15.24 -9.90 2.21
N GLU A 2 14.47 -10.73 1.49
CA GLU A 2 13.24 -10.27 0.79
C GLU A 2 12.24 -9.69 1.81
N SER A 3 11.92 -8.41 1.68
CA SER A 3 11.04 -7.64 2.59
C SER A 3 9.57 -7.98 2.41
N ASN A 4 9.21 -8.52 1.25
CA ASN A 4 7.84 -8.90 0.91
C ASN A 4 7.53 -10.34 1.37
N PRO A 5 6.66 -10.52 2.38
CA PRO A 5 6.31 -11.87 2.86
C PRO A 5 5.55 -12.68 1.81
N LEU A 6 4.71 -12.04 0.98
CA LEU A 6 3.93 -12.72 -0.06
C LEU A 6 4.83 -13.29 -1.16
N ALA A 7 5.93 -12.61 -1.48
CA ALA A 7 6.92 -13.13 -2.42
C ALA A 7 7.51 -14.48 -1.94
N LYS A 8 7.71 -14.66 -0.63
CA LYS A 8 8.27 -15.91 -0.08
C LYS A 8 7.35 -17.11 -0.25
N ILE A 9 6.05 -16.96 0.04
CA ILE A 9 5.09 -18.05 -0.16
C ILE A 9 4.84 -18.30 -1.65
N ASN A 10 4.79 -17.24 -2.47
CA ASN A 10 4.71 -17.38 -3.93
C ASN A 10 5.90 -18.20 -4.47
N MET A 11 7.12 -17.87 -4.03
CA MET A 11 8.33 -18.60 -4.41
C MET A 11 8.31 -20.04 -3.95
N MET A 12 7.92 -20.31 -2.70
CA MET A 12 7.81 -21.67 -2.18
C MET A 12 6.82 -22.53 -3.01
N ILE A 13 5.63 -21.99 -3.28
CA ILE A 13 4.62 -22.68 -4.11
C ILE A 13 5.17 -22.87 -5.53
N PHE A 14 5.82 -21.84 -6.08
CA PHE A 14 6.36 -21.89 -7.43
C PHE A 14 7.46 -22.94 -7.58
N ASP A 15 8.45 -22.96 -6.67
CA ASP A 15 9.56 -23.90 -6.69
C ASP A 15 9.11 -25.35 -6.45
N TYR A 16 7.94 -25.57 -5.83
CA TYR A 16 7.32 -26.88 -5.71
C TYR A 16 6.83 -27.42 -7.05
N PHE A 17 6.24 -26.58 -7.91
CA PHE A 17 5.68 -27.01 -9.21
C PHE A 17 6.65 -26.85 -10.38
N ALA A 18 7.54 -25.87 -10.33
CA ALA A 18 8.42 -25.50 -11.43
C ALA A 18 9.90 -25.69 -11.09
N GLU A 19 10.71 -25.97 -12.12
CA GLU A 19 12.15 -26.00 -12.05
C GLU A 19 12.79 -25.05 -13.07
N TRP A 20 13.80 -24.32 -12.60
CA TRP A 20 14.59 -23.43 -13.44
C TRP A 20 15.48 -24.24 -14.38
N LYS A 21 15.51 -23.87 -15.67
CA LYS A 21 16.53 -24.41 -16.58
C LYS A 21 17.89 -23.94 -16.07
N ASN A 22 18.88 -24.85 -16.01
CA ASN A 22 20.23 -24.48 -15.57
C ASN A 22 20.72 -23.27 -16.39
N PRO A 23 21.15 -22.17 -15.74
CA PRO A 23 21.69 -21.05 -16.48
C PRO A 23 22.96 -21.51 -17.20
N GLU A 24 23.03 -21.29 -18.51
CA GLU A 24 24.30 -21.42 -19.22
C GLU A 24 25.29 -20.40 -18.63
N LYS A 25 26.59 -20.72 -18.66
CA LYS A 25 27.64 -19.85 -18.10
C LYS A 25 27.59 -18.47 -18.77
N GLY A 26 27.01 -17.48 -18.07
CA GLY A 26 26.90 -16.11 -18.55
C GLY A 26 25.53 -15.47 -18.30
N ASP A 27 24.50 -16.25 -17.99
CA ASP A 27 23.16 -15.69 -17.77
C ASP A 27 23.03 -14.95 -16.43
N SER A 28 22.29 -13.83 -16.49
CA SER A 28 21.87 -13.10 -15.30
C SER A 28 21.03 -14.01 -14.39
N ALA A 29 21.07 -13.78 -13.07
CA ALA A 29 20.31 -14.59 -12.11
C ALA A 29 18.83 -14.69 -12.53
N PRO A 30 18.19 -15.87 -12.41
CA PRO A 30 16.83 -16.08 -12.92
C PRO A 30 15.86 -15.04 -12.35
N LEU A 31 15.04 -14.45 -13.24
CA LEU A 31 13.99 -13.49 -12.92
C LEU A 31 12.93 -14.18 -12.06
N ARG A 32 13.06 -14.08 -10.74
CA ARG A 32 12.11 -14.69 -9.81
C ARG A 32 10.72 -14.03 -9.92
N PRO A 33 9.64 -14.83 -10.03
CA PRO A 33 8.30 -14.28 -10.16
C PRO A 33 7.88 -13.54 -8.89
N ARG A 34 7.78 -12.21 -8.97
CA ARG A 34 7.20 -11.39 -7.87
C ARG A 34 5.69 -11.55 -7.80
N ARG A 35 5.04 -11.76 -8.95
CA ARG A 35 3.60 -11.93 -9.09
C ARG A 35 3.26 -13.17 -9.91
N CYS A 36 2.59 -14.11 -9.26
CA CYS A 36 2.15 -15.35 -9.87
C CYS A 36 0.76 -15.21 -10.53
N GLY A 37 0.32 -13.99 -10.89
CA GLY A 37 -0.80 -13.72 -11.79
C GLY A 37 -2.03 -14.62 -11.64
N GLU A 38 -2.40 -15.34 -12.71
CA GLU A 38 -3.58 -16.21 -12.73
C GLU A 38 -3.38 -17.55 -12.00
N ILE A 39 -2.12 -17.98 -11.82
CA ILE A 39 -1.80 -19.27 -11.19
C ILE A 39 -1.94 -19.21 -9.67
N ILE A 40 -1.64 -18.08 -9.02
CA ILE A 40 -1.87 -17.86 -7.58
C ILE A 40 -2.70 -16.60 -7.38
N ARG A 41 -3.86 -16.73 -6.74
CA ARG A 41 -4.78 -15.61 -6.46
C ARG A 41 -4.99 -15.46 -4.97
N TYR A 42 -4.77 -14.25 -4.45
CA TYR A 42 -5.08 -13.89 -3.08
C TYR A 42 -6.53 -13.42 -2.97
N HIS A 43 -7.25 -13.90 -1.96
CA HIS A 43 -8.60 -13.45 -1.69
C HIS A 43 -8.58 -12.27 -0.71
N ILE A 44 -9.54 -11.37 -0.86
CA ILE A 44 -9.67 -10.15 -0.04
C ILE A 44 -10.82 -10.24 0.97
N ASP A 45 -11.69 -11.24 0.81
CA ASP A 45 -12.84 -11.56 1.64
C ASP A 45 -13.27 -13.02 1.38
N GLY A 46 -14.31 -13.47 2.08
CA GLY A 46 -14.87 -14.80 1.90
C GLY A 46 -13.92 -15.94 2.31
N PHE A 47 -12.99 -15.70 3.24
CA PHE A 47 -11.93 -16.65 3.59
C PHE A 47 -12.45 -18.01 4.08
N ALA A 48 -13.63 -18.04 4.70
CA ALA A 48 -14.26 -19.29 5.14
C ALA A 48 -14.55 -20.26 3.99
N GLU A 49 -14.99 -19.75 2.84
CA GLU A 49 -15.39 -20.55 1.67
C GLU A 49 -14.28 -20.61 0.61
N GLY A 50 -13.62 -19.48 0.37
CA GLY A 50 -12.59 -19.33 -0.65
C GLY A 50 -11.17 -19.65 -0.17
N GLY A 51 -10.92 -19.76 1.13
CA GLY A 51 -9.57 -19.75 1.71
C GLY A 51 -8.83 -18.42 1.50
N ASP A 52 -7.57 -18.37 1.89
CA ASP A 52 -6.78 -17.13 1.90
C ASP A 52 -6.14 -16.82 0.55
N LEU A 53 -5.68 -17.87 -0.13
CA LEU A 53 -5.28 -17.82 -1.53
C LEU A 53 -5.72 -19.09 -2.25
N SER A 54 -5.75 -19.06 -3.58
CA SER A 54 -6.06 -20.21 -4.41
C SER A 54 -5.02 -20.42 -5.49
N ILE A 55 -4.80 -21.68 -5.85
CA ILE A 55 -3.88 -22.15 -6.87
C ILE A 55 -4.68 -22.72 -8.05
N ALA A 56 -4.30 -22.37 -9.29
CA ALA A 56 -4.83 -23.00 -10.49
C ALA A 56 -4.36 -24.45 -10.62
N THR A 57 -5.26 -25.38 -10.93
CA THR A 57 -4.90 -26.79 -11.18
C THR A 57 -4.53 -27.04 -12.63
N ASN A 58 -5.08 -26.27 -13.57
CA ASN A 58 -4.81 -26.44 -14.98
C ASN A 58 -3.34 -26.16 -15.31
N ALA A 59 -2.62 -27.18 -15.77
CA ALA A 59 -1.19 -27.10 -16.03
C ALA A 59 -0.85 -26.14 -17.17
N GLN A 60 -1.73 -25.89 -18.13
CA GLN A 60 -1.47 -24.97 -19.25
C GLN A 60 -1.22 -23.53 -18.76
N TYR A 61 -1.91 -23.10 -17.70
CA TYR A 61 -1.65 -21.79 -17.09
C TYR A 61 -0.25 -21.73 -16.48
N TRP A 62 0.18 -22.81 -15.84
CA TRP A 62 1.51 -22.93 -15.27
C TRP A 62 2.59 -23.02 -16.34
N GLU A 63 2.41 -23.79 -17.40
CA GLU A 63 3.34 -23.89 -18.52
C GLU A 63 3.52 -22.55 -19.22
N SER A 64 2.42 -21.85 -19.53
CA SER A 64 2.47 -20.50 -20.11
C SER A 64 3.22 -19.53 -19.21
N PHE A 65 2.99 -19.60 -17.90
CA PHE A 65 3.72 -18.80 -16.92
C PHE A 65 5.22 -19.18 -16.86
N CYS A 66 5.54 -20.47 -16.84
CA CYS A 66 6.91 -20.97 -16.77
C CYS A 66 7.73 -20.63 -18.03
N ASN A 67 7.12 -20.78 -19.21
CA ASN A 67 7.75 -20.46 -20.49
C ASN A 67 8.18 -18.99 -20.56
N ARG A 68 7.37 -18.06 -20.03
CA ARG A 68 7.73 -16.63 -19.96
C ARG A 68 8.93 -16.34 -19.06
N LEU A 69 9.21 -17.20 -18.08
CA LEU A 69 10.30 -17.06 -17.13
C LEU A 69 11.51 -17.95 -17.46
N GLY A 70 11.45 -18.72 -18.54
CA GLY A 70 12.53 -19.64 -18.92
C GLY A 70 12.63 -20.88 -18.03
N CYS A 71 11.59 -21.21 -17.27
CA CYS A 71 11.52 -22.43 -16.46
C CYS A 71 10.54 -23.45 -17.08
N LYS A 72 10.42 -24.63 -16.47
CA LYS A 72 9.49 -25.69 -16.90
C LYS A 72 8.82 -26.32 -15.68
N LEU A 73 7.67 -26.96 -15.89
CA LEU A 73 7.03 -27.75 -14.84
C LEU A 73 7.88 -28.98 -14.49
N ARG A 74 7.89 -29.34 -13.20
CA ARG A 74 8.57 -30.54 -12.69
C ARG A 74 7.85 -31.83 -13.07
N ARG A 75 6.53 -31.75 -13.18
CA ARG A 75 5.64 -32.89 -13.46
C ARG A 75 4.93 -32.65 -14.78
N ASN A 76 4.76 -33.72 -15.54
CA ASN A 76 4.02 -33.71 -16.79
C ASN A 76 2.61 -34.25 -16.52
N GLU A 77 1.76 -33.40 -15.95
CA GLU A 77 0.39 -33.70 -15.52
C GLU A 77 -0.53 -32.60 -16.05
N ASP A 78 -1.72 -32.95 -16.56
CA ASP A 78 -2.69 -31.96 -17.04
C ASP A 78 -3.34 -31.15 -15.89
N HIS A 79 -3.47 -31.78 -14.70
CA HIS A 79 -4.11 -31.20 -13.52
C HIS A 79 -3.23 -31.36 -12.27
N LEU A 80 -2.69 -30.25 -11.78
CA LEU A 80 -1.94 -30.15 -10.54
C LEU A 80 -2.89 -30.21 -9.33
N MET A 81 -2.38 -30.59 -8.15
CA MET A 81 -3.08 -30.65 -6.85
C MET A 81 -4.22 -31.68 -6.72
N GLU A 82 -4.48 -32.50 -7.75
CA GLU A 82 -5.46 -33.59 -7.64
C GLU A 82 -4.97 -34.71 -6.74
N ASP A 83 -3.68 -35.06 -6.85
CA ASP A 83 -3.00 -36.00 -5.98
C ASP A 83 -2.98 -35.48 -4.53
N PRO A 84 -3.58 -36.20 -3.56
CA PRO A 84 -3.52 -35.84 -2.14
C PRO A 84 -2.09 -35.61 -1.63
N LYS A 85 -1.11 -36.36 -2.14
CA LYS A 85 0.28 -36.23 -1.73
C LYS A 85 0.87 -34.87 -2.10
N GLN A 86 0.46 -34.28 -3.23
CA GLN A 86 0.89 -32.92 -3.58
C GLN A 86 0.42 -31.88 -2.57
N ARG A 87 -0.79 -32.05 -2.05
CA ARG A 87 -1.38 -31.17 -1.06
C ARG A 87 -0.69 -31.32 0.30
N GLU A 88 -0.42 -32.56 0.70
CA GLU A 88 0.32 -32.88 1.93
C GLU A 88 1.76 -32.34 1.88
N ASP A 89 2.48 -32.57 0.77
CA ASP A 89 3.83 -32.05 0.58
C ASP A 89 3.89 -30.52 0.70
N LEU A 90 2.92 -29.80 0.12
CA LEU A 90 2.85 -28.34 0.21
C LEU A 90 2.57 -27.87 1.65
N ILE A 91 1.66 -28.54 2.36
CA ILE A 91 1.39 -28.26 3.77
C ILE A 91 2.67 -28.47 4.57
N ASP A 92 3.34 -29.61 4.41
CA ASP A 92 4.57 -29.96 5.11
C ASP A 92 5.71 -28.97 4.82
N LEU A 93 5.88 -28.56 3.55
CA LEU A 93 6.87 -27.58 3.13
C LEU A 93 6.63 -26.20 3.77
N SER A 94 5.36 -25.81 3.93
CA SER A 94 4.99 -24.52 4.49
C SER A 94 5.15 -24.41 6.01
N ARG A 95 5.21 -25.53 6.76
CA ARG A 95 5.24 -25.53 8.24
C ARG A 95 6.39 -24.74 8.84
N LYS A 96 7.56 -24.73 8.18
CA LYS A 96 8.75 -23.98 8.62
C LYS A 96 8.77 -22.53 8.12
N GLY A 97 7.83 -22.19 7.24
CA GLY A 97 7.71 -20.89 6.63
C GLY A 97 6.97 -19.89 7.52
N LEU A 98 6.90 -18.67 7.01
CA LEU A 98 6.22 -17.56 7.67
C LEU A 98 4.70 -17.68 7.68
N MET A 99 4.15 -18.33 6.66
CA MET A 99 2.73 -18.51 6.44
C MET A 99 2.45 -20.00 6.26
N PRO A 100 2.39 -20.77 7.37
CA PRO A 100 2.05 -22.18 7.32
C PRO A 100 0.65 -22.37 6.73
N ILE A 101 0.50 -23.37 5.86
CA ILE A 101 -0.78 -23.79 5.31
C ILE A 101 -1.38 -24.78 6.30
N LYS A 102 -2.58 -24.46 6.79
CA LYS A 102 -3.38 -25.29 7.69
C LYS A 102 -4.01 -26.45 6.94
N ASP A 103 -4.69 -26.14 5.83
CA ASP A 103 -5.38 -27.14 4.99
C ASP A 103 -5.68 -26.59 3.59
N THR A 104 -6.28 -27.44 2.75
CA THR A 104 -6.66 -27.10 1.38
C THR A 104 -8.13 -27.44 1.13
N ILE A 105 -8.80 -26.64 0.29
CA ILE A 105 -10.20 -26.83 -0.10
C ILE A 105 -10.28 -26.88 -1.63
N LYS A 106 -10.95 -27.89 -2.19
CA LYS A 106 -11.22 -27.92 -3.64
C LYS A 106 -12.28 -26.86 -3.98
N LEU A 107 -11.94 -25.94 -4.88
CA LEU A 107 -12.86 -24.92 -5.36
C LEU A 107 -13.42 -25.27 -6.74
N PRO A 108 -14.56 -24.68 -7.13
CA PRO A 108 -15.01 -24.68 -8.53
C PRO A 108 -13.98 -24.02 -9.45
N ARG A 109 -14.07 -24.31 -10.76
CA ARG A 109 -13.21 -23.74 -11.82
C ARG A 109 -11.73 -24.12 -11.70
N GLU A 110 -11.44 -25.39 -11.41
CA GLU A 110 -10.07 -25.93 -11.50
C GLU A 110 -9.08 -25.18 -10.58
N ARG A 111 -9.45 -25.02 -9.30
CA ARG A 111 -8.59 -24.41 -8.28
C ARG A 111 -8.63 -25.16 -6.95
N TYR A 112 -7.54 -25.08 -6.20
CA TYR A 112 -7.53 -25.40 -4.77
C TYR A 112 -7.27 -24.13 -3.97
N ALA A 113 -8.10 -23.87 -2.98
CA ALA A 113 -7.84 -22.89 -1.94
C ALA A 113 -6.84 -23.44 -0.93
N LEU A 114 -6.00 -22.56 -0.38
CA LEU A 114 -5.14 -22.79 0.75
C LEU A 114 -5.63 -21.91 1.91
N ARG A 115 -5.84 -22.52 3.08
CA ARG A 115 -6.07 -21.80 4.33
C ARG A 115 -4.78 -21.77 5.13
N LEU A 116 -4.40 -20.60 5.60
CA LEU A 116 -3.21 -20.36 6.39
C LEU A 116 -3.54 -20.53 7.88
N GLU A 117 -2.53 -20.94 8.64
CA GLU A 117 -2.57 -20.81 10.09
C GLU A 117 -2.48 -19.33 10.46
N ARG A 118 -3.57 -18.77 11.00
CA ARG A 118 -3.68 -17.32 11.23
C ARG A 118 -2.73 -16.83 12.32
N ALA A 119 -2.68 -17.48 13.49
CA ALA A 119 -1.87 -17.03 14.63
C ALA A 119 -0.38 -16.74 14.29
N PRO A 120 0.37 -17.62 13.60
CA PRO A 120 1.74 -17.33 13.19
C PRO A 120 1.85 -16.07 12.31
N VAL A 121 0.94 -15.91 11.35
CA VAL A 121 0.94 -14.79 10.41
C VAL A 121 0.56 -13.49 11.11
N VAL A 122 -0.47 -13.51 11.95
CA VAL A 122 -0.88 -12.37 12.79
C VAL A 122 0.29 -11.88 13.63
N ARG A 123 0.92 -12.81 14.37
CA ARG A 123 2.07 -12.49 15.23
C ARG A 123 3.19 -11.85 14.43
N TYR A 124 3.55 -12.44 13.28
CA TYR A 124 4.59 -11.89 12.42
C TYR A 124 4.25 -10.48 11.92
N VAL A 125 3.06 -10.27 11.35
CA VAL A 125 2.68 -9.01 10.70
C VAL A 125 2.65 -7.88 11.72
N VAL A 126 1.91 -8.05 12.82
CA VAL A 126 1.76 -7.04 13.86
C VAL A 126 3.12 -6.73 14.48
N THR A 127 3.91 -7.76 14.81
CA THR A 127 5.23 -7.56 15.41
C THR A 127 6.21 -6.86 14.46
N SER A 128 6.22 -7.25 13.19
CA SER A 128 7.09 -6.63 12.20
C SER A 128 6.77 -5.16 11.98
N ILE A 129 5.49 -4.80 11.91
CA ILE A 129 5.06 -3.41 11.74
C ILE A 129 5.49 -2.57 12.94
N LEU A 130 5.24 -3.05 14.16
CA LEU A 130 5.53 -2.27 15.37
C LEU A 130 7.03 -2.17 15.66
N LYS A 131 7.82 -3.20 15.36
CA LYS A 131 9.29 -3.17 15.53
C LYS A 131 9.99 -2.37 14.44
N GLN A 132 9.54 -2.45 13.19
CA GLN A 132 10.19 -1.77 12.06
C GLN A 132 9.70 -0.32 11.90
N GLY A 133 8.53 0.02 12.42
CA GLY A 133 7.96 1.36 12.31
C GLY A 133 7.86 1.82 10.85
N LEU A 134 8.46 2.98 10.54
CA LEU A 134 8.44 3.56 9.20
C LEU A 134 9.28 2.78 8.17
N SER A 135 10.08 1.82 8.62
CA SER A 135 10.88 0.94 7.76
C SER A 135 10.12 -0.30 7.31
N TYR A 136 8.89 -0.53 7.80
CA TYR A 136 8.12 -1.69 7.41
C TYR A 136 7.88 -1.73 5.89
N GLY A 137 8.20 -2.87 5.28
CA GLY A 137 8.10 -3.08 3.84
C GLY A 137 9.21 -2.46 2.98
N ARG A 138 10.18 -1.75 3.58
CA ARG A 138 11.33 -1.23 2.83
C ARG A 138 12.34 -2.35 2.56
N PRO A 139 12.74 -2.59 1.30
CA PRO A 139 13.79 -3.54 0.99
C PRO A 139 15.16 -3.00 1.43
N GLU A 140 16.07 -3.91 1.81
CA GLU A 140 17.47 -3.56 2.03
C GLU A 140 18.12 -3.15 0.70
N LYS A 141 18.86 -2.03 0.71
CA LYS A 141 19.61 -1.59 -0.47
C LYS A 141 20.86 -2.47 -0.63
N SER A 142 21.04 -3.03 -1.82
CA SER A 142 22.16 -3.94 -2.12
C SER A 142 23.16 -3.25 -3.04
N LYS A 143 24.40 -3.78 -3.15
CA LYS A 143 25.38 -3.27 -4.13
C LYS A 143 24.90 -3.37 -5.60
N ARG A 144 23.85 -4.17 -5.89
CA ARG A 144 23.25 -4.34 -7.23
C ARG A 144 22.03 -3.45 -7.46
N SER A 145 21.67 -2.63 -6.48
CA SER A 145 20.54 -1.70 -6.58
C SER A 145 20.81 -0.63 -7.62
N LEU A 146 19.84 -0.39 -8.50
CA LEU A 146 19.89 0.65 -9.52
C LEU A 146 20.12 2.03 -8.89
N VAL A 147 20.93 2.83 -9.57
CA VAL A 147 21.29 4.19 -9.17
C VAL A 147 20.52 5.16 -10.06
N LEU A 148 19.85 6.15 -9.47
CA LEU A 148 19.08 7.14 -10.22
C LEU A 148 19.37 8.57 -9.82
N SER A 149 19.22 9.48 -10.78
CA SER A 149 19.19 10.93 -10.57
C SER A 149 17.80 11.44 -10.94
N LEU A 150 17.13 12.10 -10.00
CA LEU A 150 15.76 12.60 -10.18
C LEU A 150 15.79 14.12 -10.39
N ASN A 151 15.33 14.57 -11.55
CA ASN A 151 15.26 15.99 -11.89
C ASN A 151 13.82 16.43 -12.12
N LEU A 152 13.56 17.68 -11.75
CA LEU A 152 12.34 18.37 -12.10
C LEU A 152 12.64 19.23 -13.35
N GLY A 153 11.84 19.06 -14.41
CA GLY A 153 12.08 19.72 -15.70
C GLY A 153 12.24 21.24 -15.59
N ALA A 154 13.20 21.79 -16.34
CA ALA A 154 13.69 23.18 -16.26
C ALA A 154 12.66 24.27 -16.63
N SER A 155 11.45 23.91 -17.08
CA SER A 155 10.42 24.87 -17.50
C SER A 155 9.67 25.54 -16.35
N LEU A 156 10.09 25.33 -15.10
CA LEU A 156 9.51 26.00 -13.94
C LEU A 156 10.13 27.39 -13.73
N GLY A 157 10.08 28.29 -14.73
CA GLY A 157 10.37 29.72 -14.50
C GLY A 157 9.51 30.25 -13.34
N GLN A 158 10.06 31.10 -12.46
CA GLN A 158 9.28 31.69 -11.36
C GLN A 158 8.03 32.37 -11.95
N PRO A 159 6.81 31.93 -11.61
CA PRO A 159 5.64 32.61 -12.08
C PRO A 159 5.50 33.93 -11.30
N ASP A 160 5.56 35.05 -12.00
CA ASP A 160 4.89 36.26 -11.55
C ASP A 160 3.37 36.01 -11.66
N GLY A 161 2.77 35.39 -10.64
CA GLY A 161 1.32 35.12 -10.62
C GLY A 161 0.87 33.90 -9.81
N PRO A 162 -0.45 33.63 -9.78
CA PRO A 162 -1.03 32.51 -9.06
C PRO A 162 -0.56 31.16 -9.61
N THR A 163 -0.36 30.17 -8.73
CA THR A 163 0.18 28.87 -9.12
C THR A 163 -0.87 28.02 -9.83
N GLU A 164 -0.63 27.65 -11.08
CA GLU A 164 -1.50 26.75 -11.83
C GLU A 164 -1.50 25.32 -11.24
N LEU A 165 -2.67 24.66 -11.24
CA LEU A 165 -2.82 23.29 -10.71
C LEU A 165 -1.98 22.25 -11.45
N ARG A 166 -1.80 22.37 -12.77
CA ARG A 166 -0.92 21.45 -13.54
C ARG A 166 0.53 21.52 -13.06
N ARG A 167 0.98 22.72 -12.69
CA ARG A 167 2.33 22.99 -12.23
C ARG A 167 2.53 22.48 -10.79
N TYR A 168 1.52 22.67 -9.95
CA TYR A 168 1.47 22.06 -8.63
C TYR A 168 1.51 20.53 -8.70
N ARG A 169 0.69 19.91 -9.56
CA ARG A 169 0.67 18.45 -9.79
C ARG A 169 2.04 17.92 -10.21
N LEU A 170 2.71 18.60 -11.14
CA LEU A 170 4.07 18.25 -11.58
C LEU A 170 5.08 18.25 -10.42
N LYS A 171 5.05 19.31 -9.59
CA LYS A 171 5.91 19.41 -8.39
C LYS A 171 5.60 18.30 -7.39
N GLN A 172 4.33 18.02 -7.12
CA GLN A 172 3.95 16.94 -6.21
C GLN A 172 4.34 15.56 -6.75
N LEU A 173 4.26 15.33 -8.06
CA LEU A 173 4.73 14.08 -8.67
C LEU A 173 6.21 13.87 -8.37
N TYR A 174 7.04 14.91 -8.55
CA TYR A 174 8.47 14.86 -8.20
C TYR A 174 8.71 14.53 -6.73
N GLU A 175 8.06 15.23 -5.81
CA GLU A 175 8.24 15.00 -4.37
C GLU A 175 7.76 13.61 -3.93
N ILE A 176 6.65 13.11 -4.49
CA ILE A 176 6.15 11.76 -4.20
C ILE A 176 7.12 10.70 -4.73
N VAL A 177 7.60 10.85 -5.96
CA VAL A 177 8.57 9.92 -6.56
C VAL A 177 9.86 9.90 -5.76
N LYS A 178 10.35 11.06 -5.31
CA LYS A 178 11.51 11.17 -4.42
C LYS A 178 11.34 10.32 -3.16
N ARG A 179 10.22 10.47 -2.44
CA ARG A 179 9.93 9.68 -1.21
C ARG A 179 9.80 8.18 -1.50
N LEU A 180 9.17 7.82 -2.62
CA LEU A 180 9.03 6.42 -3.03
C LEU A 180 10.38 5.78 -3.33
N VAL A 181 11.27 6.50 -4.02
CA VAL A 181 12.65 6.06 -4.31
C VAL A 181 13.46 5.92 -3.02
N GLU A 182 13.32 6.86 -2.08
CA GLU A 182 13.99 6.77 -0.78
C GLU A 182 13.59 5.49 -0.02
N CYS A 183 12.33 5.06 -0.17
CA CYS A 183 11.76 3.87 0.46
C CYS A 183 11.93 2.57 -0.35
N SER A 184 12.48 2.63 -1.56
CA SER A 184 12.64 1.46 -2.44
C SER A 184 14.06 0.88 -2.39
N ASN A 185 14.29 -0.14 -3.19
CA ASN A 185 15.62 -0.75 -3.37
C ASN A 185 16.53 0.09 -4.26
N TRP A 186 16.16 1.32 -4.63
CA TRP A 186 16.96 2.21 -5.49
C TRP A 186 17.89 3.12 -4.68
N HIS A 187 19.04 3.48 -5.26
CA HIS A 187 19.93 4.50 -4.74
C HIS A 187 19.69 5.83 -5.46
N MET A 188 19.31 6.86 -4.73
CA MET A 188 19.18 8.21 -5.27
C MET A 188 20.52 8.95 -5.11
N LEU A 189 21.02 9.51 -6.20
CA LEU A 189 22.19 10.38 -6.17
C LEU A 189 21.80 11.82 -5.88
N THR A 190 22.66 12.51 -5.13
CA THR A 190 22.64 13.96 -5.00
C THR A 190 23.25 14.57 -6.28
N ALA A 191 22.74 15.73 -6.70
CA ALA A 191 23.13 16.38 -7.95
C ALA A 191 24.67 16.51 -8.10
N GLY A 192 25.22 16.11 -9.24
CA GLY A 192 26.64 16.25 -9.59
C GLY A 192 27.46 14.95 -9.67
N ASN A 193 26.94 13.80 -9.19
CA ASN A 193 27.68 12.53 -9.13
C ASN A 193 27.21 11.47 -10.17
N ALA A 194 26.73 11.89 -11.34
CA ALA A 194 26.18 10.96 -12.33
C ALA A 194 27.28 10.06 -12.93
N GLN A 195 27.12 8.74 -12.75
CA GLN A 195 27.94 7.70 -13.38
C GLN A 195 27.29 7.20 -14.69
N PRO A 196 28.01 6.50 -15.58
CA PRO A 196 27.47 6.01 -16.86
C PRO A 196 26.23 5.13 -16.72
N ASP A 197 26.13 4.35 -15.64
CA ASP A 197 25.02 3.44 -15.36
C ASP A 197 23.87 4.09 -14.57
N THR A 198 23.90 5.42 -14.40
CA THR A 198 22.86 6.15 -13.67
C THR A 198 21.62 6.33 -14.53
N VAL A 199 20.47 5.89 -14.03
CA VAL A 199 19.17 6.16 -14.65
C VAL A 199 18.78 7.61 -14.40
N LEU A 200 18.61 8.37 -15.48
CA LEU A 200 18.23 9.78 -15.43
C LEU A 200 16.71 9.88 -15.52
N VAL A 201 16.05 10.16 -14.40
CA VAL A 201 14.60 10.31 -14.32
C VAL A 201 14.23 11.79 -14.31
N ASN A 202 13.54 12.24 -15.35
CA ASN A 202 13.02 13.61 -15.44
C ASN A 202 11.51 13.62 -15.25
N VAL A 203 11.03 14.49 -14.36
CA VAL A 203 9.60 14.74 -14.15
C VAL A 203 9.19 15.98 -14.95
N GLU A 204 8.36 15.80 -15.97
CA GLU A 204 8.07 16.80 -17.00
C GLU A 204 6.56 16.88 -17.33
N SER A 205 6.12 18.00 -17.91
CA SER A 205 4.72 18.19 -18.33
C SER A 205 4.39 17.53 -19.67
N GLN A 206 5.41 17.26 -20.48
CA GLN A 206 5.31 16.64 -21.80
C GLN A 206 6.48 15.67 -21.95
N ARG A 207 6.36 14.69 -22.85
CA ARG A 207 7.49 13.80 -23.15
C ARG A 207 8.62 14.62 -23.75
N CYS A 208 9.82 14.46 -23.23
CA CYS A 208 11.01 15.02 -23.85
C CYS A 208 11.22 14.44 -25.26
N SER A 209 11.81 15.23 -26.15
CA SER A 209 12.29 14.79 -27.47
C SER A 209 13.64 14.05 -27.41
N LEU A 210 14.23 13.90 -26.21
CA LEU A 210 15.53 13.30 -25.97
C LEU A 210 15.43 11.76 -25.83
N GLU A 211 14.79 11.08 -26.79
CA GLU A 211 14.69 9.61 -26.81
C GLU A 211 16.05 8.90 -27.01
N GLN A 212 17.13 9.64 -27.27
CA GLN A 212 18.40 9.11 -27.77
C GLN A 212 19.45 8.77 -26.70
N ARG A 213 19.21 9.03 -25.40
CA ARG A 213 20.15 8.63 -24.34
C ARG A 213 19.72 7.30 -23.72
N ARG A 214 20.52 6.25 -23.94
CA ARG A 214 20.44 4.99 -23.16
C ARG A 214 20.50 5.37 -21.67
N ALA A 215 19.45 5.03 -20.91
CA ALA A 215 19.20 5.39 -19.49
C ALA A 215 18.41 6.69 -19.17
N HIS A 216 17.75 7.33 -20.15
CA HIS A 216 16.77 8.40 -19.86
C HIS A 216 15.35 7.86 -19.62
N VAL A 217 14.69 8.36 -18.58
CA VAL A 217 13.30 8.05 -18.22
C VAL A 217 12.52 9.35 -18.08
N CYS A 218 11.42 9.50 -18.83
CA CYS A 218 10.53 10.65 -18.73
C CYS A 218 9.25 10.28 -17.95
N LEU A 219 9.07 10.87 -16.77
CA LEU A 219 7.84 10.82 -15.99
C LEU A 219 6.95 12.01 -16.33
N VAL A 220 5.93 11.75 -17.14
CA VAL A 220 5.00 12.79 -17.57
C VAL A 220 3.88 13.01 -16.55
N SER A 221 3.65 14.26 -16.15
CA SER A 221 2.45 14.68 -15.43
C SER A 221 1.36 15.10 -16.40
N GLY A 222 0.23 14.39 -16.40
CA GLY A 222 -0.93 14.72 -17.21
C GLY A 222 -1.59 16.04 -16.80
N PRO A 223 -2.45 16.61 -17.66
CA PRO A 223 -3.11 17.88 -17.40
C PRO A 223 -4.14 17.79 -16.26
N VAL A 224 -4.57 18.95 -15.77
CA VAL A 224 -5.68 19.09 -14.83
C VAL A 224 -6.86 19.72 -15.57
N LEU A 225 -8.00 19.04 -15.51
CA LEU A 225 -9.18 19.35 -16.30
C LEU A 225 -10.40 19.66 -15.44
N GLU A 226 -11.36 20.29 -16.07
CA GLU A 226 -12.69 20.51 -15.56
C GLU A 226 -13.57 19.26 -15.66
N PRO A 227 -14.41 18.93 -14.65
CA PRO A 227 -15.12 17.65 -14.63
C PRO A 227 -16.20 17.53 -15.71
N GLY A 228 -16.82 18.65 -16.13
CA GLY A 228 -17.92 18.69 -17.11
C GLY A 228 -17.45 18.65 -18.56
N ASN A 229 -16.89 19.76 -19.04
CA ASN A 229 -16.46 19.94 -20.43
C ASN A 229 -15.08 19.30 -20.75
N LYS A 230 -14.38 18.78 -19.73
CA LYS A 230 -13.03 18.18 -19.86
C LYS A 230 -11.99 19.12 -20.50
N THR A 231 -12.19 20.44 -20.41
CA THR A 231 -11.19 21.42 -20.84
C THR A 231 -10.14 21.61 -19.76
N ALA A 232 -9.01 22.23 -20.12
CA ALA A 232 -8.04 22.71 -19.12
C ALA A 232 -8.76 23.62 -18.10
N THR A 233 -8.36 23.52 -16.84
CA THR A 233 -8.89 24.38 -15.78
C THR A 233 -8.09 25.68 -15.70
N ASP A 234 -8.79 26.80 -15.57
CA ASP A 234 -8.21 28.11 -15.26
C ASP A 234 -8.10 28.36 -13.75
N MET A 235 -8.52 27.38 -12.93
CA MET A 235 -8.48 27.49 -11.48
C MET A 235 -7.04 27.39 -10.97
N ASP A 236 -6.65 28.37 -10.15
CA ASP A 236 -5.38 28.36 -9.44
C ASP A 236 -5.39 27.47 -8.19
N LEU A 237 -4.19 27.23 -7.66
CA LEU A 237 -3.98 26.40 -6.48
C LEU A 237 -4.67 26.94 -5.23
N ASP A 238 -4.58 28.24 -4.95
CA ASP A 238 -5.11 28.82 -3.71
C ASP A 238 -6.63 28.76 -3.70
N THR A 239 -7.27 29.06 -4.83
CA THR A 239 -8.71 28.90 -5.04
C THR A 239 -9.14 27.45 -4.82
N TYR A 240 -8.42 26.47 -5.40
CA TYR A 240 -8.77 25.06 -5.22
C TYR A 240 -8.55 24.59 -3.76
N LEU A 241 -7.44 24.98 -3.13
CA LEU A 241 -7.14 24.66 -1.73
C LEU A 241 -8.20 25.21 -0.78
N ASN A 242 -8.63 26.46 -0.97
CA ASN A 242 -9.67 27.08 -0.16
C ASN A 242 -11.00 26.33 -0.30
N MET A 243 -11.36 25.94 -1.52
CA MET A 243 -12.57 25.14 -1.77
C MET A 243 -12.48 23.77 -1.07
N ARG A 244 -11.35 23.05 -1.20
CA ARG A 244 -11.17 21.74 -0.57
C ARG A 244 -11.11 21.82 0.95
N SER A 245 -10.47 22.84 1.51
CA SER A 245 -10.46 23.11 2.95
C SER A 245 -11.87 23.37 3.48
N THR A 246 -12.69 24.12 2.73
CA THR A 246 -14.10 24.36 3.04
C THR A 246 -14.90 23.06 3.02
N HIS A 247 -14.68 22.19 2.04
CA HIS A 247 -15.32 20.86 2.02
C HIS A 247 -14.94 20.01 3.23
N MET A 248 -13.66 19.99 3.63
CA MET A 248 -13.21 19.26 4.82
C MET A 248 -13.89 19.79 6.08
N ARG A 249 -14.00 21.12 6.21
CA ARG A 249 -14.70 21.76 7.33
C ARG A 249 -16.18 21.36 7.39
N LEU A 250 -16.89 21.43 6.27
CA LEU A 250 -18.31 21.05 6.20
C LEU A 250 -18.52 19.57 6.55
N MET A 251 -17.63 18.69 6.10
CA MET A 251 -17.67 17.25 6.44
C MET A 251 -17.40 17.00 7.93
N ALA A 252 -16.42 17.69 8.52
CA ALA A 252 -16.10 17.60 9.93
C ALA A 252 -17.28 18.08 10.80
N LEU A 253 -17.92 19.21 10.44
CA LEU A 253 -19.11 19.72 11.13
C LEU A 253 -20.27 18.73 11.12
N HIS A 254 -20.56 18.10 9.97
CA HIS A 254 -21.67 17.15 9.85
C HIS A 254 -21.43 15.84 10.61
N ARG A 255 -20.18 15.39 10.75
CA ARG A 255 -19.86 14.09 11.38
C ARG A 255 -19.51 14.18 12.86
N SER A 256 -18.68 15.14 13.22
CA SER A 256 -18.10 15.25 14.57
C SER A 256 -18.87 16.21 15.47
N GLY A 257 -19.87 16.95 14.94
CA GLY A 257 -20.65 17.91 15.72
C GLY A 257 -19.80 19.03 16.33
N LEU A 258 -18.61 19.28 15.77
CA LEU A 258 -17.58 20.16 16.32
C LEU A 258 -18.15 21.55 16.60
N ARG A 259 -18.06 21.97 17.86
CA ARG A 259 -18.22 23.36 18.27
C ARG A 259 -16.81 23.97 18.41
N PRO A 260 -16.50 25.10 17.76
CA PRO A 260 -15.12 25.58 17.69
C PRO A 260 -14.60 25.99 19.07
N ALA A 261 -13.62 25.27 19.60
CA ALA A 261 -12.79 25.73 20.70
C ALA A 261 -11.48 26.27 20.09
N GLY A 262 -11.42 27.59 19.84
CA GLY A 262 -10.27 28.29 19.25
C GLY A 262 -10.21 28.23 17.72
N SER A 263 -10.39 29.38 17.06
CA SER A 263 -10.47 29.49 15.59
C SER A 263 -9.15 29.14 14.86
N CYS A 264 -8.01 29.58 15.38
CA CYS A 264 -6.73 29.54 14.65
C CYS A 264 -6.15 28.12 14.45
N SER A 265 -6.32 27.23 15.43
CA SER A 265 -5.87 25.82 15.33
C SER A 265 -6.71 25.03 14.33
N LEU A 266 -8.02 25.30 14.30
CA LEU A 266 -8.96 24.63 13.41
C LEU A 266 -8.73 25.02 11.95
N ASP A 267 -8.52 26.31 11.66
CA ASP A 267 -8.25 26.78 10.30
C ASP A 267 -6.95 26.17 9.75
N THR A 268 -5.90 26.04 10.58
CA THR A 268 -4.65 25.37 10.20
C THR A 268 -4.87 23.88 9.89
N LEU A 269 -5.67 23.18 10.71
CA LEU A 269 -6.03 21.79 10.45
C LEU A 269 -6.84 21.65 9.14
N MET A 270 -7.87 22.48 8.94
CA MET A 270 -8.70 22.41 7.74
C MET A 270 -7.89 22.69 6.47
N ARG A 271 -6.93 23.60 6.54
CA ARG A 271 -5.97 23.84 5.44
C ARG A 271 -5.13 22.61 5.15
N ARG A 272 -4.54 21.98 6.17
CA ARG A 272 -3.77 20.72 6.02
C ARG A 272 -4.62 19.59 5.41
N LEU A 273 -5.87 19.45 5.86
CA LEU A 273 -6.80 18.46 5.31
C LEU A 273 -7.20 18.80 3.86
N GLY A 274 -7.34 20.09 3.53
CA GLY A 274 -7.56 20.59 2.19
C GLY A 274 -6.39 20.26 1.25
N GLU A 275 -5.15 20.52 1.67
CA GLU A 275 -3.93 20.16 0.95
C GLU A 275 -3.85 18.65 0.69
N ALA A 276 -4.12 17.84 1.71
CA ALA A 276 -4.16 16.39 1.58
C ALA A 276 -5.24 15.94 0.58
N ALA A 277 -6.42 16.56 0.61
CA ALA A 277 -7.50 16.26 -0.32
C ALA A 277 -7.13 16.62 -1.76
N VAL A 278 -6.45 17.76 -1.99
CA VAL A 278 -5.94 18.13 -3.32
C VAL A 278 -4.98 17.07 -3.86
N ILE A 279 -4.04 16.59 -3.03
CA ILE A 279 -3.09 15.53 -3.43
C ILE A 279 -3.84 14.26 -3.85
N VAL A 280 -4.79 13.79 -3.03
CA VAL A 280 -5.61 12.62 -3.35
C VAL A 280 -6.41 12.83 -4.64
N ASP A 281 -7.04 13.99 -4.83
CA ASP A 281 -7.83 14.28 -6.04
C ASP A 281 -6.96 14.22 -7.31
N LEU A 282 -5.73 14.75 -7.26
CA LEU A 282 -4.82 14.83 -8.41
C LEU A 282 -4.10 13.50 -8.75
N PHE A 283 -3.99 12.59 -7.78
CA PHE A 283 -3.25 11.33 -7.94
C PHE A 283 -4.10 10.06 -7.82
N SER A 284 -5.42 10.19 -7.60
CA SER A 284 -6.38 9.07 -7.72
C SER A 284 -6.41 8.43 -9.12
N VAL A 285 -5.86 9.11 -10.12
CA VAL A 285 -5.64 8.61 -11.48
C VAL A 285 -4.14 8.44 -11.76
N ARG A 286 -3.79 7.69 -12.82
CA ARG A 286 -2.39 7.56 -13.26
C ARG A 286 -1.76 8.94 -13.46
N HIS A 287 -0.50 9.10 -13.06
CA HIS A 287 0.19 10.40 -13.14
C HIS A 287 0.20 10.98 -14.56
N ALA A 288 0.34 10.14 -15.58
CA ALA A 288 0.33 10.54 -16.99
C ALA A 288 -1.08 10.83 -17.54
N SER A 289 -2.14 10.40 -16.86
CA SER A 289 -3.53 10.64 -17.26
C SER A 289 -4.01 12.00 -16.75
N ALA A 290 -5.02 12.56 -17.42
CA ALA A 290 -5.64 13.80 -16.99
C ALA A 290 -6.38 13.64 -15.64
N ALA A 291 -6.09 14.50 -14.68
CA ALA A 291 -6.84 14.58 -13.42
C ALA A 291 -7.99 15.58 -13.57
N CYS A 292 -9.12 15.33 -12.92
CA CYS A 292 -10.26 16.26 -12.91
C CYS A 292 -10.38 16.91 -11.53
N VAL A 293 -10.62 18.21 -11.49
CA VAL A 293 -10.92 18.93 -10.24
C VAL A 293 -12.28 18.50 -9.69
N VAL A 294 -12.43 18.53 -8.36
CA VAL A 294 -13.67 18.16 -7.68
C VAL A 294 -14.49 19.42 -7.38
N ARG A 295 -15.52 19.71 -8.18
CA ARG A 295 -16.43 20.85 -7.97
C ARG A 295 -17.85 20.58 -8.49
N ASN A 296 -18.81 21.38 -8.05
CA ASN A 296 -20.23 21.30 -8.48
C ASN A 296 -20.87 19.92 -8.29
N GLY A 297 -20.51 19.21 -7.22
CA GLY A 297 -20.98 17.83 -6.98
C GLY A 297 -20.40 16.78 -7.93
N MET A 298 -19.48 17.17 -8.83
CA MET A 298 -18.79 16.28 -9.76
C MET A 298 -17.37 15.97 -9.26
N GLY A 299 -16.93 14.72 -9.44
CA GLY A 299 -15.67 14.20 -8.92
C GLY A 299 -15.80 13.51 -7.55
N SER A 300 -14.79 12.72 -7.15
CA SER A 300 -14.85 11.95 -5.90
C SER A 300 -14.28 12.74 -4.73
N SER A 301 -15.10 13.56 -4.07
CA SER A 301 -14.73 14.18 -2.77
C SER A 301 -14.69 13.18 -1.61
N LYS A 302 -15.29 12.00 -1.80
CA LYS A 302 -15.50 11.00 -0.75
C LYS A 302 -14.21 10.26 -0.39
N GLY A 303 -13.33 9.97 -1.36
CA GLY A 303 -12.10 9.20 -1.10
C GLY A 303 -11.19 9.86 -0.06
N ALA A 304 -10.77 11.11 -0.35
CA ALA A 304 -9.89 11.86 0.54
C ALA A 304 -10.47 12.07 1.95
N SER A 305 -11.70 12.59 2.03
CA SER A 305 -12.36 12.84 3.32
C SER A 305 -12.53 11.56 4.13
N TYR A 306 -12.79 10.43 3.47
CA TYR A 306 -12.96 9.14 4.14
C TYR A 306 -11.64 8.56 4.65
N ILE A 307 -10.54 8.67 3.89
CA ILE A 307 -9.21 8.28 4.34
C ILE A 307 -8.82 9.10 5.57
N LEU A 308 -8.87 10.43 5.46
CA LEU A 308 -8.42 11.34 6.51
C LEU A 308 -9.25 11.22 7.79
N TYR A 309 -10.56 11.02 7.65
CA TYR A 309 -11.43 10.78 8.80
C TYR A 309 -11.10 9.47 9.53
N ASN A 310 -10.80 8.39 8.79
CA ASN A 310 -10.42 7.14 9.44
C ASN A 310 -9.02 7.21 10.07
N SER A 311 -8.09 7.96 9.48
CA SER A 311 -6.79 8.28 10.12
C SER A 311 -7.00 9.00 11.46
N ALA A 312 -7.83 10.05 11.49
CA ALA A 312 -8.15 10.76 12.73
C ALA A 312 -8.85 9.88 13.77
N ARG A 313 -9.73 8.98 13.32
CA ARG A 313 -10.43 8.01 14.19
C ARG A 313 -9.47 7.04 14.86
N VAL A 314 -8.46 6.55 14.13
CA VAL A 314 -7.40 5.70 14.69
C VAL A 314 -6.67 6.46 15.81
N GLU A 315 -6.23 7.69 15.56
CA GLU A 315 -5.53 8.50 16.57
C GLU A 315 -6.42 8.81 17.78
N THR A 316 -7.70 9.13 17.55
CA THR A 316 -8.67 9.40 18.62
C THR A 316 -8.90 8.17 19.51
N LEU A 317 -8.99 6.99 18.91
CA LEU A 317 -9.15 5.72 19.63
C LEU A 317 -7.94 5.43 20.53
N LEU A 318 -6.73 5.58 19.99
CA LEU A 318 -5.49 5.36 20.76
C LEU A 318 -5.34 6.40 21.87
N ARG A 319 -5.61 7.67 21.59
CA ARG A 319 -5.61 8.73 22.62
C ARG A 319 -6.63 8.47 23.73
N SER A 320 -7.80 7.92 23.38
CA SER A 320 -8.84 7.55 24.35
C SER A 320 -8.40 6.40 25.24
N PHE A 321 -7.60 5.46 24.71
CA PHE A 321 -6.95 4.42 25.51
C PHE A 321 -5.92 5.03 26.46
N ASP A 322 -4.99 5.85 25.94
CA ASP A 322 -3.95 6.50 26.74
C ASP A 322 -4.54 7.36 27.87
N SER A 323 -5.63 8.08 27.59
CA SER A 323 -6.35 8.88 28.60
C SER A 323 -6.98 8.02 29.69
N GLN A 324 -7.49 6.84 29.34
CA GLN A 324 -8.04 5.88 30.31
C GLN A 324 -6.94 5.19 31.12
N VAL A 325 -5.76 4.98 30.54
CA VAL A 325 -4.58 4.54 31.30
C VAL A 325 -4.16 5.61 32.29
N ALA A 326 -4.05 6.87 31.86
CA ALA A 326 -3.72 7.99 32.74
C ALA A 326 -4.75 8.20 33.87
N ALA A 327 -6.02 7.90 33.61
CA ALA A 327 -7.09 7.94 34.61
C ALA A 327 -7.16 6.70 35.53
N GLY A 328 -6.27 5.71 35.36
CA GLY A 328 -6.24 4.48 36.16
C GLY A 328 -7.36 3.47 35.81
N VAL A 329 -8.10 3.70 34.72
CA VAL A 329 -9.16 2.80 34.26
C VAL A 329 -8.59 1.57 33.58
N TYR A 330 -7.52 1.71 32.80
CA TYR A 330 -6.77 0.60 32.22
C TYR A 330 -5.34 0.60 32.74
N ASP A 331 -4.70 -0.57 32.72
CA ASP A 331 -3.26 -0.66 32.95
C ASP A 331 -2.53 -0.40 31.61
N PRO A 332 -1.29 0.12 31.63
CA PRO A 332 -0.50 0.31 30.42
C PRO A 332 -0.39 -0.98 29.60
N LEU A 333 -0.17 -0.85 28.28
CA LEU A 333 0.12 -2.02 27.45
C LEU A 333 1.37 -2.74 27.98
N PRO A 334 1.32 -4.08 28.14
CA PRO A 334 2.52 -4.85 28.44
C PRO A 334 3.47 -4.86 27.22
N PRO A 335 4.73 -5.32 27.39
CA PRO A 335 5.63 -5.56 26.28
C PRO A 335 4.97 -6.39 25.17
N LEU A 336 5.32 -6.10 23.92
CA LEU A 336 4.69 -6.73 22.75
C LEU A 336 4.81 -8.26 22.76
N GLU A 337 5.90 -8.78 23.31
CA GLU A 337 6.17 -10.21 23.48
C GLU A 337 5.21 -10.90 24.45
N GLU A 338 4.60 -10.16 25.38
CA GLU A 338 3.67 -10.66 26.39
C GLU A 338 2.19 -10.56 25.94
N ILE A 339 1.92 -9.85 24.84
CA ILE A 339 0.57 -9.69 24.30
C ILE A 339 0.18 -10.94 23.51
N ASP A 340 -0.91 -11.59 23.92
CA ASP A 340 -1.47 -12.71 23.19
C ASP A 340 -2.20 -12.27 21.91
N LEU A 341 -1.45 -12.26 20.81
CA LEU A 341 -1.98 -11.96 19.48
C LEU A 341 -2.76 -13.12 18.84
N SER A 342 -2.73 -14.34 19.42
CA SER A 342 -3.49 -15.49 18.88
C SER A 342 -5.01 -15.30 19.01
N ILE A 343 -5.44 -14.30 19.77
CA ILE A 343 -6.85 -13.91 19.92
C ILE A 343 -7.42 -13.26 18.64
N LEU A 344 -6.56 -12.69 17.78
CA LEU A 344 -6.97 -11.94 16.58
C LEU A 344 -7.20 -12.87 15.36
N GLU A 345 -8.05 -13.88 15.52
CA GLU A 345 -8.29 -14.89 14.48
C GLU A 345 -9.63 -14.75 13.74
N ASP A 346 -10.54 -13.91 14.21
CA ASP A 346 -11.83 -13.71 13.56
C ASP A 346 -11.68 -13.10 12.16
N GLU A 347 -12.64 -13.37 11.28
CA GLU A 347 -12.67 -12.93 9.88
C GLU A 347 -12.36 -11.43 9.70
N MET A 348 -12.85 -10.57 10.58
CA MET A 348 -12.58 -9.14 10.47
C MET A 348 -11.17 -8.75 10.92
N ASP A 349 -10.61 -9.43 11.94
CA ASP A 349 -9.20 -9.22 12.34
C ASP A 349 -8.31 -9.67 11.18
N TRP A 350 -8.61 -10.86 10.65
CA TRP A 350 -7.87 -11.46 9.55
C TRP A 350 -7.94 -10.63 8.27
N GLN A 351 -9.10 -10.10 7.87
CA GLN A 351 -9.22 -9.24 6.70
C GLN A 351 -8.31 -8.00 6.79
N LEU A 352 -8.27 -7.35 7.96
CA LEU A 352 -7.44 -6.18 8.17
C LEU A 352 -5.95 -6.54 8.09
N ILE A 353 -5.55 -7.65 8.73
CA ILE A 353 -4.17 -8.10 8.80
C ILE A 353 -3.69 -8.62 7.44
N PHE A 354 -4.40 -9.58 6.87
CA PHE A 354 -4.01 -10.29 5.65
C PHE A 354 -4.18 -9.43 4.40
N SER A 355 -5.34 -8.78 4.23
CA SER A 355 -5.62 -8.05 2.98
C SER A 355 -5.07 -6.63 2.96
N CYS A 356 -4.76 -6.03 4.12
CA CYS A 356 -4.23 -4.66 4.17
C CYS A 356 -2.83 -4.56 4.76
N LEU A 357 -2.57 -5.12 5.94
CA LEU A 357 -1.28 -4.91 6.61
C LEU A 357 -0.15 -5.74 5.98
N LEU A 358 -0.39 -7.04 5.76
CA LEU A 358 0.55 -7.98 5.14
C LEU A 358 0.89 -7.61 3.69
N THR A 359 -0.07 -7.05 2.96
CA THR A 359 0.06 -6.69 1.53
C THR A 359 0.80 -5.37 1.31
N PHE A 360 0.99 -4.55 2.35
CA PHE A 360 1.58 -3.22 2.21
C PHE A 360 2.99 -3.22 1.57
N PRO A 361 3.93 -4.13 1.93
CA PRO A 361 5.22 -4.22 1.24
C PRO A 361 5.08 -4.46 -0.27
N GLU A 362 4.14 -5.29 -0.72
CA GLU A 362 3.88 -5.51 -2.14
C GLU A 362 3.34 -4.25 -2.81
N VAL A 363 2.48 -3.48 -2.13
CA VAL A 363 1.97 -2.20 -2.64
C VAL A 363 3.11 -1.22 -2.88
N LEU A 364 4.09 -1.13 -1.96
CA LEU A 364 5.28 -0.29 -2.12
C LEU A 364 6.10 -0.70 -3.35
N GLU A 365 6.39 -2.00 -3.48
CA GLU A 365 7.13 -2.56 -4.62
C GLU A 365 6.42 -2.26 -5.94
N THR A 366 5.10 -2.52 -5.99
CA THR A 366 4.26 -2.29 -7.19
C THR A 366 4.20 -0.83 -7.57
N THR A 367 4.23 0.09 -6.59
CA THR A 367 4.11 1.52 -6.88
C THR A 367 5.29 2.02 -7.71
N ILE A 368 6.45 1.39 -7.62
CA ILE A 368 7.68 1.81 -8.30
C ILE A 368 8.22 0.77 -9.29
N ASP A 369 7.51 -0.34 -9.52
CA ASP A 369 7.98 -1.46 -10.34
C ASP A 369 8.26 -1.06 -11.80
N GLN A 370 7.48 -0.10 -12.31
CA GLN A 370 7.53 0.37 -13.69
C GLN A 370 8.27 1.71 -13.87
N LEU A 371 9.09 2.10 -12.88
CA LEU A 371 9.78 3.39 -12.92
C LEU A 371 10.68 3.51 -14.16
N GLU A 372 11.40 2.44 -14.53
CA GLU A 372 12.26 2.39 -15.72
C GLU A 372 11.49 2.62 -17.03
N GLN A 373 10.19 2.30 -17.06
CA GLN A 373 9.31 2.52 -18.20
C GLN A 373 8.61 3.88 -18.16
N GLY A 374 8.97 4.76 -17.22
CA GLY A 374 8.36 6.07 -17.06
C GLY A 374 6.96 6.00 -16.44
N HIS A 375 6.71 5.01 -15.59
CA HIS A 375 5.43 4.84 -14.90
C HIS A 375 5.58 4.68 -13.39
N VAL A 376 4.71 5.34 -12.63
CA VAL A 376 4.66 5.21 -11.16
C VAL A 376 3.21 5.02 -10.70
N GLY A 377 2.99 3.96 -9.92
CA GLY A 377 1.68 3.51 -9.45
C GLY A 377 1.05 4.33 -8.32
N ILE A 378 1.20 5.67 -8.27
CA ILE A 378 0.71 6.50 -7.14
C ILE A 378 -0.79 6.28 -6.86
N HIS A 379 -1.60 6.17 -7.91
CA HIS A 379 -3.02 5.82 -7.83
C HIS A 379 -3.30 4.48 -7.14
N LEU A 380 -2.40 3.51 -7.21
CA LEU A 380 -2.52 2.23 -6.51
C LEU A 380 -2.33 2.41 -5.00
N LEU A 381 -1.40 3.28 -4.59
CA LEU A 381 -1.19 3.63 -3.18
C LEU A 381 -2.41 4.36 -2.59
N ILE A 382 -3.04 5.26 -3.36
CA ILE A 382 -4.29 5.92 -2.94
C ILE A 382 -5.43 4.90 -2.81
N ARG A 383 -5.62 4.02 -3.80
CA ARG A 383 -6.61 2.94 -3.74
C ARG A 383 -6.37 2.01 -2.55
N TYR A 384 -5.11 1.74 -2.21
CA TYR A 384 -4.74 0.99 -1.02
C TYR A 384 -5.21 1.70 0.27
N LEU A 385 -4.96 3.01 0.39
CA LEU A 385 -5.42 3.81 1.52
C LEU A 385 -6.96 3.82 1.64
N GLU A 386 -7.67 3.95 0.52
CA GLU A 386 -9.14 3.87 0.49
C GLU A 386 -9.64 2.50 0.99
N ASN A 387 -8.99 1.42 0.56
CA ASN A 387 -9.32 0.06 1.00
C ASN A 387 -9.04 -0.12 2.50
N LEU A 388 -7.86 0.29 2.98
CA LEU A 388 -7.49 0.21 4.39
C LEU A 388 -8.48 1.00 5.26
N ALA A 389 -8.83 2.23 4.86
CA ALA A 389 -9.83 3.04 5.54
C ALA A 389 -11.22 2.37 5.55
N THR A 390 -11.59 1.68 4.46
CA THR A 390 -12.87 0.96 4.35
C THR A 390 -12.92 -0.25 5.28
N VAL A 391 -11.90 -1.10 5.25
CA VAL A 391 -11.81 -2.29 6.12
C VAL A 391 -11.75 -1.87 7.59
N PHE A 392 -10.94 -0.86 7.93
CA PHE A 392 -10.85 -0.35 9.30
C PHE A 392 -12.17 0.28 9.78
N SER A 393 -12.86 1.06 8.95
CA SER A 393 -14.16 1.64 9.32
C SER A 393 -15.20 0.58 9.65
N ARG A 394 -15.25 -0.52 8.87
CA ARG A 394 -16.09 -1.68 9.16
C ARG A 394 -15.68 -2.34 10.48
N TYR A 395 -14.38 -2.59 10.65
CA TYR A 395 -13.80 -3.14 11.86
C TYR A 395 -14.23 -2.37 13.11
N TYR A 396 -14.01 -1.05 13.12
CA TYR A 396 -14.35 -0.18 14.23
C TYR A 396 -15.85 -0.18 14.57
N ARG A 397 -16.71 -0.22 13.54
CA ARG A 397 -18.16 -0.23 13.73
C ARG A 397 -18.66 -1.54 14.36
N GLN A 398 -18.06 -2.66 14.01
CA GLN A 398 -18.54 -4.00 14.40
C GLN A 398 -17.81 -4.56 15.63
N LYS A 399 -16.56 -4.16 15.87
CA LYS A 399 -15.76 -4.62 17.00
C LYS A 399 -15.49 -3.50 17.98
N LYS A 400 -15.98 -3.68 19.20
CA LYS A 400 -15.66 -2.81 20.34
C LYS A 400 -14.20 -3.02 20.74
N VAL A 401 -13.34 -2.03 20.44
CA VAL A 401 -11.91 -2.08 20.80
C VAL A 401 -11.74 -1.81 22.30
N LEU A 402 -12.25 -0.68 22.80
CA LEU A 402 -12.23 -0.34 24.23
C LEU A 402 -13.35 -1.08 24.97
N VAL A 403 -13.04 -2.28 25.47
CA VAL A 403 -13.92 -3.14 26.26
C VAL A 403 -13.89 -2.76 27.74
N GLN A 404 -14.88 -3.21 28.54
CA GLN A 404 -14.87 -2.93 29.98
C GLN A 404 -13.65 -3.57 30.65
N LYS A 405 -13.07 -2.93 31.68
CA LYS A 405 -11.98 -3.52 32.48
C LYS A 405 -12.53 -4.70 33.27
N ARG A 406 -12.36 -5.90 32.73
CA ARG A 406 -12.64 -7.20 33.37
C ARG A 406 -11.49 -8.11 32.99
N ASP A 407 -10.96 -8.89 33.93
CA ASP A 407 -9.74 -9.69 33.74
C ASP A 407 -9.78 -10.54 32.45
N GLN A 408 -10.93 -11.14 32.15
CA GLN A 408 -11.15 -11.96 30.96
C GLN A 408 -11.13 -11.18 29.63
N LEU A 409 -11.37 -9.87 29.67
CA LEU A 409 -11.45 -9.00 28.49
C LEU A 409 -10.16 -8.20 28.26
N VAL A 410 -9.27 -8.13 29.26
CA VAL A 410 -8.00 -7.40 29.17
C VAL A 410 -7.10 -7.94 28.04
N PRO A 411 -6.93 -9.27 27.84
CA PRO A 411 -6.16 -9.78 26.70
C PRO A 411 -6.71 -9.32 25.34
N ILE A 412 -8.04 -9.29 25.21
CA ILE A 412 -8.73 -8.84 23.99
C ILE A 412 -8.48 -7.34 23.77
N LEU A 413 -8.57 -6.53 24.83
CA LEU A 413 -8.27 -5.10 24.78
C LEU A 413 -6.85 -4.86 24.24
N TYR A 414 -5.85 -5.52 24.83
CA TYR A 414 -4.45 -5.35 24.44
C TYR A 414 -4.18 -5.81 23.02
N ALA A 415 -4.69 -6.98 22.62
CA ALA A 415 -4.53 -7.48 21.26
C ALA A 415 -5.15 -6.51 20.23
N ARG A 416 -6.37 -6.00 20.48
CA ARG A 416 -7.04 -5.06 19.57
C ARG A 416 -6.37 -3.69 19.53
N ILE A 417 -5.93 -3.14 20.65
CA ILE A 417 -5.17 -1.88 20.66
C ILE A 417 -3.86 -2.04 19.89
N THR A 418 -3.16 -3.16 20.06
CA THR A 418 -1.92 -3.46 19.33
C THR A 418 -2.16 -3.56 17.82
N LEU A 419 -3.28 -4.18 17.40
CA LEU A 419 -3.68 -4.19 15.99
C LEU A 419 -3.98 -2.77 15.46
N VAL A 420 -4.68 -1.93 16.24
CA VAL A 420 -4.95 -0.52 15.88
C VAL A 420 -3.65 0.27 15.75
N MET A 421 -2.64 0.03 16.61
CA MET A 421 -1.32 0.65 16.48
C MET A 421 -0.62 0.23 15.19
N ALA A 422 -0.74 -1.04 14.77
CA ALA A 422 -0.20 -1.50 13.50
C ALA A 422 -0.90 -0.86 12.30
N VAL A 423 -2.24 -0.71 12.36
CA VAL A 423 -3.02 0.04 11.35
C VAL A 423 -2.58 1.49 11.26
N ARG A 424 -2.43 2.17 12.41
CA ARG A 424 -1.90 3.54 12.47
C ARG A 424 -0.57 3.64 11.74
N GLN A 425 0.36 2.75 12.06
CA GLN A 425 1.71 2.77 11.53
C GLN A 425 1.72 2.67 10.00
N VAL A 426 0.99 1.70 9.45
CA VAL A 426 0.91 1.49 8.00
C VAL A 426 0.17 2.62 7.29
N MET A 427 -0.95 3.10 7.86
CA MET A 427 -1.70 4.21 7.29
C MET A 427 -0.86 5.50 7.25
N ASN A 428 -0.16 5.82 8.35
CA ASN A 428 0.69 7.00 8.44
C ASN A 428 1.90 6.90 7.50
N GLN A 429 2.49 5.72 7.36
CA GLN A 429 3.57 5.50 6.39
C GLN A 429 3.08 5.71 4.95
N ALA A 430 1.93 5.13 4.57
CA ALA A 430 1.34 5.31 3.24
C ALA A 430 0.99 6.77 2.94
N LEU A 431 0.42 7.51 3.91
CA LEU A 431 0.15 8.95 3.78
C LEU A 431 1.45 9.76 3.64
N SER A 432 2.49 9.43 4.39
CA SER A 432 3.77 10.13 4.35
C SER A 432 4.45 10.06 2.97
N LEU A 433 4.29 8.95 2.25
CA LEU A 433 4.79 8.79 0.87
C LEU A 433 4.13 9.78 -0.09
N LEU A 434 2.86 10.11 0.13
CA LEU A 434 2.12 11.13 -0.60
C LEU A 434 2.48 12.56 -0.17
N GLY A 435 3.29 12.72 0.89
CA GLY A 435 3.56 14.02 1.52
C GLY A 435 2.40 14.51 2.39
N ILE A 436 1.47 13.63 2.74
CA ILE A 436 0.34 13.93 3.60
C ILE A 436 0.76 13.63 5.04
N LEU A 437 0.66 14.65 5.90
CA LEU A 437 0.91 14.47 7.33
C LEU A 437 -0.22 13.68 7.99
N PRO A 438 0.07 12.82 8.97
CA PRO A 438 -0.94 12.19 9.81
C PRO A 438 -1.91 13.21 10.39
N VAL A 439 -3.16 12.77 10.56
CA VAL A 439 -4.22 13.61 11.10
C VAL A 439 -4.34 13.33 12.59
N ASP A 440 -3.78 14.23 13.39
CA ASP A 440 -3.67 14.05 14.84
C ASP A 440 -5.05 14.12 15.55
N TYR A 441 -6.00 14.85 14.97
CA TYR A 441 -7.39 15.01 15.43
C TYR A 441 -8.28 15.58 14.30
N VAL A 442 -9.57 15.26 14.28
CA VAL A 442 -10.60 15.92 13.45
C VAL A 442 -11.84 16.21 14.25
#